data_AF-A0A928V4V3-F1
#
_entry.id   AF-A0A928V4V3-F1
#
_cell.length_a   1.000
_cell.length_b   1.000
_cell.length_c   1.000
_cell.angle_alpha   90.00
_cell.angle_beta   90.00
_cell.angle_gamma   90.00
#
_symmetry.space_group_name_H-M   'P 1'
#
loop_
_entity.id
_entity.type
_entity.pdbx_description
1 polymer ?
#
loop_
_entity_poly.entity_id
_entity_poly.type
_entity_poly.pdbx_seq_one_letter_code
_entity_poly.pdbx_strand_id
1 'polypeptide(L)'
;MKFTESGIQILKRSTHTLYTFCVQHEIEETHVHMLTIKCCLNHLEAGNVEKSYAAYKKVPIGGMGCFNDRDIKPFFANETPGYVNGVFEVIIFYWWQCMESAVLKNN
;
A
#
# COMPACT_ATOMS: atom_id res chain seq x y z
N MET A 1 -16.82 11.65 4.53
CA MET A 1 -16.48 10.67 3.48
C MET A 1 -17.39 9.45 3.70
N LYS A 2 -18.18 9.02 2.72
CA LYS A 2 -19.04 7.83 2.88
C LYS A 2 -18.34 6.62 2.28
N PHE A 3 -18.03 5.64 3.12
CA PHE A 3 -17.43 4.38 2.68
C PHE A 3 -18.46 3.25 2.78
N THR A 4 -18.54 2.42 1.76
CA THR A 4 -19.31 1.17 1.84
C THR A 4 -18.48 0.12 2.57
N GLU A 5 -19.15 -0.84 3.22
CA GLU A 5 -18.47 -1.97 3.87
C GLU A 5 -17.62 -2.77 2.87
N SER A 6 -18.14 -2.98 1.65
CA SER A 6 -17.39 -3.60 0.55
C SER A 6 -16.15 -2.79 0.16
N GLY A 7 -16.24 -1.45 0.17
CA GLY A 7 -15.11 -0.56 -0.09
C GLY A 7 -14.02 -0.70 0.98
N ILE A 8 -14.40 -0.73 2.26
CA ILE A 8 -13.45 -0.92 3.37
C ILE A 8 -12.71 -2.26 3.24
N GLN A 9 -13.40 -3.34 2.85
CA GLN A 9 -12.76 -4.64 2.64
C GLN A 9 -11.75 -4.63 1.48
N ILE A 10 -12.03 -3.89 0.40
CA ILE A 10 -11.08 -3.70 -0.70
C ILE A 10 -9.84 -2.95 -0.21
N LEU A 11 -10.02 -1.86 0.56
CA LEU A 11 -8.90 -1.11 1.14
C LEU A 11 -8.03 -1.96 2.06
N LYS A 12 -8.66 -2.79 2.91
CA LYS A 12 -7.95 -3.73 3.79
C LYS A 12 -7.10 -4.70 2.98
N ARG A 13 -7.71 -5.36 1.99
CA ARG A 13 -7.03 -6.35 1.16
C ARG A 13 -5.87 -5.73 0.38
N SER A 14 -6.07 -4.61 -0.29
CA SER A 14 -4.99 -3.97 -1.06
C SER A 14 -3.85 -3.49 -0.17
N THR A 15 -4.14 -2.89 0.98
CA THR A 15 -3.12 -2.45 1.94
C THR A 15 -2.36 -3.63 2.56
N HIS A 16 -3.07 -4.69 2.92
CA HIS A 16 -2.48 -5.91 3.46
C HIS A 16 -1.58 -6.62 2.44
N THR A 17 -2.02 -6.71 1.18
CA THR A 17 -1.22 -7.27 0.08
C THR A 17 0.08 -6.50 -0.11
N LEU A 18 0.04 -5.16 -0.15
CA LEU A 18 1.24 -4.33 -0.26
C LEU A 18 2.18 -4.55 0.93
N TYR A 19 1.66 -4.48 2.15
CA TYR A 19 2.47 -4.68 3.36
C TYR A 19 3.13 -6.06 3.38
N THR A 20 2.37 -7.11 3.10
CA THR A 20 2.88 -8.49 3.10
C THR A 20 3.94 -8.69 2.03
N PHE A 21 3.71 -8.19 0.81
CA PHE A 21 4.68 -8.25 -0.27
C PHE A 21 6.00 -7.59 0.14
N CYS A 22 5.94 -6.39 0.72
CA CYS A 22 7.13 -5.68 1.18
C CYS A 22 7.88 -6.42 2.29
N VAL A 23 7.17 -7.01 3.26
CA VAL A 23 7.79 -7.82 4.32
C VAL A 23 8.46 -9.07 3.75
N GLN A 24 7.81 -9.76 2.82
CA GLN A 24 8.35 -10.95 2.16
C GLN A 24 9.63 -10.63 1.39
N HIS A 25 9.72 -9.47 0.76
CA HIS A 25 10.90 -9.04 0.01
C HIS A 25 11.87 -8.20 0.86
N GLU A 26 11.89 -8.45 2.17
CA GLU A 26 12.87 -7.93 3.12
C GLU A 26 12.93 -6.40 3.22
N ILE A 27 11.84 -5.70 2.90
CA ILE A 27 11.73 -4.28 3.26
C ILE A 27 11.51 -4.21 4.77
N GLU A 28 12.48 -3.66 5.49
CA GLU A 28 12.46 -3.59 6.95
C GLU A 28 11.16 -2.97 7.49
N GLU A 29 10.51 -3.65 8.43
CA GLU A 29 9.29 -3.14 9.06
C GLU A 29 9.52 -1.82 9.83
N THR A 30 10.76 -1.56 10.26
CA THR A 30 11.21 -0.32 10.90
C THR A 30 11.35 0.84 9.93
N HIS A 31 11.35 0.58 8.62
CA HIS A 31 11.44 1.62 7.61
C HIS A 31 10.20 2.54 7.68
N VAL A 32 10.39 3.86 7.60
CA VAL A 32 9.33 4.87 7.80
C VAL A 32 8.08 4.64 6.92
N HIS A 33 8.25 4.26 5.65
CA HIS A 33 7.13 3.95 4.76
C HIS A 33 6.40 2.65 5.17
N MET A 34 7.12 1.64 5.65
CA MET A 34 6.51 0.41 6.16
C MET A 34 5.69 0.67 7.42
N LEU A 35 6.21 1.47 8.35
CA LEU A 35 5.46 1.92 9.53
C LEU A 35 4.19 2.68 9.13
N THR A 36 4.27 3.51 8.09
CA THR A 36 3.12 4.29 7.59
C THR A 36 2.06 3.37 6.96
N ILE A 37 2.47 2.40 6.15
CA ILE A 37 1.57 1.39 5.54
C ILE A 37 0.93 0.51 6.63
N LYS A 38 1.71 0.07 7.63
CA LYS A 38 1.20 -0.68 8.79
C LYS A 38 0.19 0.13 9.60
N CYS A 39 0.46 1.42 9.82
CA CYS A 39 -0.48 2.33 10.47
C CYS A 39 -1.78 2.48 9.68
N CYS A 40 -1.69 2.61 8.35
CA CYS A 40 -2.83 2.61 7.45
C CYS A 40 -3.68 1.33 7.62
N LEU A 41 -3.04 0.16 7.60
CA LEU A 41 -3.70 -1.13 7.77
C LEU A 41 -4.41 -1.24 9.14
N ASN A 42 -3.73 -0.91 10.24
CA ASN A 42 -4.30 -0.95 11.59
C ASN A 42 -5.54 -0.05 11.71
N HIS A 43 -5.54 1.13 11.06
CA HIS A 43 -6.69 2.01 11.04
C HIS A 43 -7.86 1.42 10.25
N LEU A 44 -7.61 0.75 9.12
CA LEU A 44 -8.67 0.05 8.38
C LEU A 44 -9.25 -1.09 9.21
N GLU A 45 -8.41 -1.90 9.86
CA GLU A 45 -8.84 -3.00 10.73
C GLU A 45 -9.75 -2.51 11.86
N ALA A 46 -9.41 -1.38 12.47
CA ALA A 46 -10.21 -0.71 13.49
C ALA A 46 -11.43 0.06 12.96
N GLY A 47 -11.71 0.04 11.65
CA GLY A 47 -12.82 0.78 11.04
C GLY A 47 -12.63 2.31 10.95
N ASN A 48 -11.44 2.81 11.27
CA ASN A 48 -11.10 4.24 11.27
C ASN A 48 -10.60 4.70 9.89
N VAL A 49 -11.49 4.69 8.89
CA VAL A 49 -11.10 4.91 7.49
C VAL A 49 -10.50 6.30 7.23
N GLU A 50 -10.95 7.34 7.94
CA GLU A 50 -10.38 8.69 7.83
C GLU A 50 -8.91 8.74 8.28
N LYS A 51 -8.60 8.09 9.41
CA LYS A 51 -7.22 7.99 9.91
C LYS A 51 -6.35 7.13 8.99
N SER A 52 -6.92 6.06 8.43
CA SER A 52 -6.25 5.26 7.41
C SER A 52 -5.89 6.12 6.20
N TYR A 53 -6.83 6.90 5.69
CA TYR A 53 -6.59 7.76 4.53
C TYR A 53 -5.52 8.82 4.84
N ALA A 54 -5.55 9.42 6.03
CA ALA A 54 -4.52 10.35 6.48
C ALA A 54 -3.13 9.70 6.59
N ALA A 55 -3.04 8.42 6.99
CA ALA A 55 -1.79 7.67 6.98
C ALA A 55 -1.32 7.39 5.55
N TYR A 56 -2.22 6.95 4.66
CA TYR A 56 -1.93 6.73 3.24
C TYR A 56 -1.30 7.95 2.56
N LYS A 57 -1.84 9.16 2.77
CA LYS A 57 -1.29 10.39 2.16
C LYS A 57 0.13 10.73 2.60
N LYS A 58 0.67 10.09 3.63
CA LYS A 58 2.06 10.26 4.08
C LYS A 58 3.04 9.36 3.33
N VAL A 59 2.57 8.38 2.57
CA VAL A 59 3.44 7.54 1.73
C VAL A 59 3.69 8.29 0.41
N PRO A 60 4.94 8.72 0.13
CA PRO A 60 5.22 9.44 -1.10
C PRO A 60 5.17 8.46 -2.28
N ILE A 61 4.28 8.73 -3.24
CA ILE A 61 4.12 7.99 -4.49
C ILE A 61 4.17 8.99 -5.65
N GLY A 62 5.02 8.73 -6.63
CA GLY A 62 5.16 9.57 -7.82
C GLY A 62 6.26 10.64 -7.66
N GLY A 63 7.34 10.47 -8.42
CA GLY A 63 8.51 11.35 -8.42
C GLY A 63 9.77 10.61 -7.96
N MET A 64 10.93 11.17 -8.30
CA MET A 64 12.23 10.56 -8.02
C MET A 64 12.50 10.45 -6.51
N GLY A 65 12.88 9.27 -6.03
CA GLY A 65 13.15 8.97 -4.62
C GLY A 65 11.91 8.62 -3.79
N CYS A 66 10.75 8.37 -4.43
CA CYS A 66 9.53 7.99 -3.74
C CYS A 66 9.51 6.52 -3.31
N PHE A 67 8.46 6.10 -2.59
CA PHE A 67 8.33 4.72 -2.12
C PHE A 67 8.29 3.70 -3.28
N ASN A 68 7.71 4.10 -4.42
CA ASN A 68 7.59 3.28 -5.63
C ASN A 68 8.90 3.15 -6.42
N ASP A 69 9.97 3.89 -6.08
CA ASP A 69 11.26 3.83 -6.78
C ASP A 69 12.22 2.80 -6.17
N ARG A 70 11.76 2.01 -5.20
CA ARG A 70 12.58 0.98 -4.56
C ARG A 70 12.88 -0.14 -5.52
N ASP A 71 14.14 -0.54 -5.53
CA ASP A 71 14.55 -1.80 -6.14
C ASP A 71 14.21 -2.96 -5.20
N ILE A 72 13.29 -3.82 -5.63
CA ILE A 72 12.85 -4.98 -4.85
C ILE A 72 13.69 -6.18 -5.22
N LYS A 73 14.29 -6.79 -4.20
CA LYS A 73 15.10 -7.99 -4.36
C LYS A 73 14.21 -9.22 -4.51
N PRO A 74 14.51 -10.14 -5.45
CA PRO A 74 13.88 -11.46 -5.48
C PRO A 74 14.00 -12.17 -4.13
N PHE A 75 12.90 -12.74 -3.64
CA PHE A 75 12.88 -13.53 -2.42
C PHE A 75 12.73 -15.02 -2.72
N PHE A 76 11.91 -15.37 -3.72
CA PHE A 76 11.71 -16.76 -4.13
C PHE A 76 12.70 -17.17 -5.23
N ALA A 77 13.10 -18.45 -5.24
CA ALA A 77 14.17 -18.97 -6.10
C ALA A 77 13.94 -18.81 -7.61
N ASN A 78 12.68 -18.68 -8.03
CA ASN A 78 12.27 -18.56 -9.44
C ASN A 78 11.94 -17.12 -9.85
N GLU A 79 12.13 -16.15 -8.96
CA GLU A 79 11.89 -14.74 -9.25
C GLU A 79 13.09 -14.09 -9.93
N THR A 80 12.80 -13.12 -10.80
CA THR A 80 13.82 -12.25 -11.40
C THR A 80 13.63 -10.82 -10.90
N PRO A 81 14.68 -9.99 -10.84
CA PRO A 81 14.53 -8.59 -10.41
C PRO A 81 13.47 -7.83 -11.21
N GLY A 82 13.40 -8.05 -12.54
CA GLY A 82 12.39 -7.42 -13.39
C GLY A 82 10.96 -7.88 -13.08
N TYR A 83 10.76 -9.16 -12.79
CA TYR A 83 9.45 -9.68 -12.40
C TYR A 83 8.98 -9.04 -11.09
N VAL A 84 9.83 -9.05 -10.06
CA VAL A 84 9.46 -8.59 -8.71
C VAL A 84 9.21 -7.09 -8.68
N ASN A 85 10.04 -6.30 -9.35
CA ASN A 85 9.80 -4.86 -9.50
C ASN A 85 8.49 -4.58 -10.25
N GLY A 86 8.18 -5.34 -11.32
CA GLY A 86 6.90 -5.22 -12.01
C GLY A 86 5.69 -5.57 -11.14
N VAL A 87 5.78 -6.63 -10.33
CA VAL A 87 4.73 -6.99 -9.36
C VAL A 87 4.57 -5.90 -8.31
N PHE A 88 5.67 -5.35 -7.79
CA PHE A 88 5.65 -4.26 -6.83
C PHE A 88 4.95 -3.01 -7.36
N GLU A 89 5.28 -2.60 -8.59
CA GLU A 89 4.64 -1.47 -9.27
C GLU A 89 3.12 -1.67 -9.40
N VAL A 90 2.69 -2.87 -9.83
CA VAL A 90 1.26 -3.21 -9.97
C VAL A 90 0.55 -3.19 -8.62
N ILE A 91 1.16 -3.74 -7.56
CA ILE A 91 0.56 -3.75 -6.23
C ILE A 91 0.43 -2.33 -5.68
N ILE A 92 1.47 -1.50 -5.78
CA ILE A 92 1.43 -0.09 -5.36
C ILE A 92 0.35 0.66 -6.13
N PHE A 93 0.30 0.50 -7.45
CA PHE A 93 -0.68 1.19 -8.29
C PHE A 93 -2.11 0.79 -7.93
N TYR A 94 -2.35 -0.51 -7.77
CA TYR A 94 -3.66 -1.02 -7.36
C TYR A 94 -4.07 -0.48 -5.97
N TRP A 95 -3.15 -0.50 -5.01
CA TRP A 95 -3.39 0.06 -3.68
C TRP A 95 -3.71 1.56 -3.74
N TRP A 96 -2.93 2.34 -4.49
CA TRP A 96 -3.15 3.76 -4.71
C TRP A 96 -4.54 4.04 -5.32
N GLN A 97 -4.91 3.31 -6.37
CA GLN A 97 -6.22 3.45 -6.99
C GLN A 97 -7.36 3.14 -6.02
N CYS A 98 -7.23 2.09 -5.21
CA CYS A 98 -8.23 1.75 -4.20
C CYS A 98 -8.41 2.89 -3.18
N MET A 99 -7.30 3.42 -2.65
CA MET A 99 -7.32 4.48 -1.64
C MET A 99 -7.88 5.81 -2.18
N GLU A 100 -7.49 6.23 -3.39
CA GLU A 100 -8.03 7.44 -4.02
C GLU A 100 -9.51 7.28 -4.40
N SER A 101 -9.91 6.10 -4.89
CA SER A 101 -11.31 5.85 -5.29
C SER A 101 -12.26 5.84 -4.09
N ALA A 102 -11.76 5.53 -2.90
CA ALA A 102 -12.58 5.48 -1.70
C ALA A 102 -13.05 6.87 -1.21
N VAL A 103 -12.49 7.95 -1.75
CA VAL A 103 -12.80 9.32 -1.33
C VAL A 103 -14.07 9.86 -1.95
N LEU A 104 -14.62 9.24 -3.02
CA LEU A 104 -15.77 9.71 -3.83
C LEU A 104 -16.18 11.14 -3.48
N LYS A 105 -15.54 12.11 -4.15
CA LYS A 105 -15.85 13.54 -4.05
C LYS A 105 -17.37 13.66 -4.10
N ASN A 106 -17.97 14.19 -3.03
CA ASN A 106 -19.36 14.60 -3.03
C ASN A 106 -19.52 15.59 -4.20
N ASN A 107 -20.01 15.11 -5.34
CA ASN A 107 -20.59 15.96 -6.37
C ASN A 107 -22.08 16.07 -6.07
#